data_AF-A0A512HPX4-F1
#
_entry.id   AF-A0A512HPX4-F1
#
_cell.length_a   1.000
_cell.length_b   1.000
_cell.length_c   1.000
_cell.angle_alpha   90.00
_cell.angle_beta   90.00
_cell.angle_gamma   90.00
#
_symmetry.space_group_name_H-M   'P 1'
#
loop_
_entity.id
_entity.type
_entity.pdbx_description
1 polymer ?
#
loop_
_entity_poly.entity_id
_entity_poly.type
_entity_poly.pdbx_seq_one_letter_code
_entity_poly.pdbx_strand_id
1 'polypeptide(L)'
;METPVEIDSHGVEISPALREMLNEHLGELETRCGRITSCRVVVTGPGQRHRTGGLYDVRIHLALPNGREVAVDHLDHGDERYSDLHFAINDAFKRARRQLQDEAHKLQGETKYHEPQPIGTVARIDHAGDFGFIAASYGREIYFHRNSVVAGSFDDLEPGTRVSFVEERGIKGDQASTVKPLGKHALR
;
A
#
# COMPACT_ATOMS: atom_id res chain seq x y z
N MET A 1 19.51 3.36 1.42
CA MET A 1 19.25 3.30 -0.04
C MET A 1 20.30 2.43 -0.72
N GLU A 2 19.95 1.74 -1.81
CA GLU A 2 20.89 0.90 -2.59
C GLU A 2 21.51 1.67 -3.78
N THR A 3 20.84 2.72 -4.26
CA THR A 3 21.34 3.64 -5.28
C THR A 3 21.52 5.05 -4.69
N PRO A 4 22.62 5.76 -5.00
CA PRO A 4 22.78 7.15 -4.58
C PRO A 4 21.68 8.04 -5.16
N VAL A 5 21.30 9.06 -4.39
CA VAL A 5 20.26 10.03 -4.76
C VAL A 5 20.80 10.93 -5.88
N GLU A 6 20.06 11.04 -6.97
CA GLU A 6 20.38 11.95 -8.07
C GLU A 6 19.66 13.29 -7.86
N ILE A 7 20.42 14.37 -7.76
CA ILE A 7 19.88 15.73 -7.62
C ILE A 7 20.27 16.52 -8.86
N ASP A 8 19.28 16.79 -9.72
CA ASP A 8 19.43 17.63 -10.90
C ASP A 8 18.84 19.03 -10.63
N SER A 9 19.49 20.05 -11.19
CA SER A 9 18.99 21.42 -11.18
C SER A 9 19.02 22.02 -12.57
N HIS A 10 17.98 22.77 -12.91
CA HIS A 10 17.90 23.50 -14.17
C HIS A 10 17.57 24.96 -13.87
N GLY A 11 18.56 25.85 -14.00
CA GLY A 11 18.38 27.29 -13.75
C GLY A 11 18.37 27.69 -12.26
N VAL A 12 18.88 26.84 -11.36
CA VAL A 12 19.02 27.11 -9.92
C VAL A 12 20.41 26.69 -9.46
N GLU A 13 21.04 27.47 -8.57
CA GLU A 13 22.28 27.07 -7.92
C GLU A 13 22.00 26.13 -6.74
N ILE A 14 22.54 24.92 -6.79
CA ILE A 14 22.50 23.98 -5.67
C ILE A 14 23.53 24.44 -4.62
N SER A 15 23.07 25.17 -3.60
CA SER A 15 23.91 25.54 -2.47
C SER A 15 24.17 24.33 -1.53
N PRO A 16 25.25 24.34 -0.74
CA PRO A 16 25.50 23.31 0.27
C PRO A 16 24.35 23.13 1.27
N ALA A 17 23.72 24.23 1.67
CA ALA A 17 22.55 24.23 2.56
C ALA A 17 21.33 23.54 1.91
N LEU A 18 21.13 23.73 0.59
CA LEU A 18 20.07 23.04 -0.15
C LEU A 18 20.31 21.52 -0.16
N ARG A 19 21.55 21.08 -0.37
CA ARG A 19 21.91 19.65 -0.34
C ARG A 19 21.65 19.04 1.03
N GLU A 20 22.01 19.75 2.10
CA GLU A 20 21.79 19.29 3.47
C GLU A 20 20.28 19.14 3.75
N MET A 21 19.48 20.14 3.39
CA MET A 21 18.02 20.08 3.52
C MET A 21 17.39 18.93 2.72
N LEU A 22 17.86 18.69 1.49
CA LEU A 22 17.41 17.55 0.69
C LEU A 22 17.78 16.22 1.36
N ASN A 23 19.00 16.09 1.86
CA ASN A 23 19.46 14.89 2.57
C ASN A 23 18.64 14.59 3.83
N GLU A 24 18.30 15.62 4.63
CA GLU A 24 17.42 15.45 5.79
C GLU A 24 16.06 14.89 5.38
N HIS A 25 15.43 15.48 4.37
CA HIS A 25 14.13 15.02 3.87
C HIS A 25 14.19 13.60 3.31
N LEU A 26 15.29 13.23 2.65
CA LEU A 26 15.51 11.88 2.13
C LEU A 26 15.63 10.85 3.26
N GLY A 27 16.33 11.18 4.35
CA GLY A 27 16.41 10.34 5.54
C GLY A 27 15.04 10.10 6.18
N GLU A 28 14.18 11.13 6.18
CA GLU A 28 12.80 10.97 6.66
C GLU A 28 11.97 10.02 5.77
N LEU A 29 12.15 10.08 4.45
CA LEU A 29 11.45 9.20 3.51
C LEU A 29 11.84 7.74 3.70
N GLU A 30 13.14 7.45 3.87
CA GLU A 30 13.63 6.08 4.12
C GLU A 30 13.06 5.49 5.41
N THR A 31 13.10 6.25 6.51
CA THR A 31 12.67 5.76 7.82
C THR A 31 11.20 5.35 7.85
N ARG A 32 10.36 6.03 7.06
CA ARG A 32 8.90 5.80 7.05
C ARG A 32 8.42 4.78 6.03
N CYS A 33 9.08 4.67 4.88
CA CYS A 33 8.53 3.97 3.72
C CYS A 33 9.27 2.65 3.39
N GLY A 34 10.34 2.33 4.12
CA GLY A 34 11.13 1.11 3.92
C GLY A 34 12.18 1.26 2.82
N ARG A 35 12.51 0.17 2.14
CA ARG A 35 13.62 0.11 1.16
C ARG A 35 13.23 0.89 -0.10
N ILE A 36 13.83 2.06 -0.32
CA ILE A 36 13.77 2.83 -1.57
C ILE A 36 14.96 2.40 -2.45
N THR A 37 14.71 2.11 -3.73
CA THR A 37 15.73 1.66 -4.66
C THR A 37 16.51 2.83 -5.24
N SER A 38 15.82 3.87 -5.71
CA SER A 38 16.45 5.12 -6.17
C SER A 38 15.54 6.33 -5.92
N CYS A 39 16.16 7.51 -5.84
CA CYS A 39 15.47 8.78 -5.76
C CYS A 39 16.15 9.78 -6.68
N ARG A 40 15.36 10.44 -7.53
CA ARG A 40 15.78 11.53 -8.38
C ARG A 40 14.95 12.77 -8.09
N VAL A 41 15.62 13.86 -7.76
CA VAL A 41 15.02 15.17 -7.49
C VAL A 41 15.48 16.14 -8.55
N VAL A 42 14.53 16.77 -9.25
CA VAL A 42 14.79 17.77 -10.29
C VAL A 42 14.20 19.10 -9.85
N VAL A 43 15.06 20.11 -9.67
CA VAL A 43 14.65 21.47 -9.32
C VAL A 43 14.80 22.37 -10.54
N THR A 44 13.69 22.90 -11.05
CA THR A 44 13.66 23.82 -12.18
C THR A 44 13.36 25.23 -11.69
N GLY A 45 14.26 26.15 -11.99
CA GLY A 45 14.14 27.57 -11.66
C GLY A 45 13.16 28.28 -12.57
N PRO A 46 12.67 29.46 -12.15
CA PRO A 46 11.76 30.26 -12.95
C PRO A 46 12.39 30.65 -14.29
N GLY A 47 11.80 30.17 -15.39
CA GLY A 47 12.26 30.54 -16.73
C GLY A 47 12.11 32.05 -16.98
N GLN A 48 13.05 32.64 -17.75
CA GLN A 48 13.10 34.08 -18.08
C GLN A 48 11.87 34.63 -18.87
N ARG A 49 10.81 33.84 -19.07
CA ARG A 49 9.74 34.13 -20.04
C ARG A 49 8.50 34.83 -19.45
N HIS A 50 8.46 35.09 -18.15
CA HIS A 50 7.39 35.87 -17.52
C HIS A 50 7.95 37.10 -16.79
N ARG A 51 7.46 38.29 -17.17
CA ARG A 51 7.80 39.60 -16.56
C ARG A 51 7.25 39.78 -15.14
N THR A 52 6.62 38.75 -14.57
CA THR A 52 5.99 38.75 -13.25
C THR A 52 6.44 37.47 -12.56
N GLY A 53 7.04 37.58 -11.37
CA GLY A 53 7.76 36.55 -10.60
C GLY A 53 7.53 35.09 -11.02
N GLY A 54 8.57 34.44 -11.54
CA GLY A 54 8.46 33.03 -11.87
C GLY A 54 8.49 32.14 -10.62
N LEU A 55 7.96 30.93 -10.78
CA LEU A 55 7.84 29.93 -9.72
C LEU A 55 8.88 28.82 -9.91
N TYR A 56 9.34 28.25 -8.80
CA TYR A 56 10.17 27.04 -8.78
C TYR A 56 9.29 25.81 -9.00
N ASP A 57 9.71 24.94 -9.92
CA ASP A 57 9.09 23.63 -10.16
C ASP A 57 10.02 22.54 -9.59
N VAL A 58 9.48 21.70 -8.71
CA VAL A 58 10.25 20.61 -8.08
C VAL A 58 9.57 19.29 -8.43
N ARG A 59 10.32 18.43 -9.12
CA ARG A 59 9.87 17.09 -9.49
C ARG A 59 10.64 16.05 -8.72
N ILE A 60 9.93 15.08 -8.18
CA ILE A 60 10.52 14.00 -7.40
C ILE A 60 10.09 12.67 -8.03
N HIS A 61 11.05 11.89 -8.50
CA HIS A 61 10.85 10.52 -8.97
C HIS A 61 11.50 9.56 -7.98
N LEU A 62 10.73 8.59 -7.52
CA LEU A 62 11.16 7.58 -6.57
C LEU A 62 10.92 6.21 -7.17
N ALA A 63 11.95 5.37 -7.22
CA ALA A 63 11.80 3.97 -7.58
C ALA A 63 11.77 3.11 -6.31
N LEU A 64 10.76 2.26 -6.23
CA LEU A 64 10.53 1.30 -5.16
C LEU A 64 10.89 -0.12 -5.64
N PRO A 65 11.17 -1.04 -4.70
CA PRO A 65 11.27 -2.46 -4.98
C PRO A 65 10.02 -2.98 -5.70
N ASN A 66 10.19 -4.03 -6.52
CA ASN A 66 9.16 -4.64 -7.36
C ASN A 66 8.77 -3.81 -8.60
N GLY A 67 9.61 -2.87 -9.03
CA GLY A 67 9.43 -2.11 -10.28
C GLY A 67 8.34 -1.04 -10.20
N ARG A 68 8.01 -0.57 -9.00
CA ARG A 68 7.00 0.47 -8.77
C ARG A 68 7.68 1.83 -8.70
N GLU A 69 6.99 2.87 -9.14
CA GLU A 69 7.52 4.22 -9.18
C GLU A 69 6.50 5.22 -8.60
N VAL A 70 6.99 6.24 -7.90
CA VAL A 70 6.21 7.37 -7.40
C VAL A 70 6.79 8.63 -8.04
N ALA A 71 5.95 9.35 -8.79
CA ALA A 71 6.32 10.60 -9.45
C ALA A 71 5.48 11.74 -8.89
N VAL A 72 6.15 12.76 -8.34
CA VAL A 72 5.55 14.02 -7.93
C VAL A 72 5.89 15.07 -8.98
N ASP A 73 4.95 15.29 -9.89
CA ASP A 73 5.01 16.31 -10.93
C ASP A 73 3.98 17.39 -10.58
N HIS A 74 4.38 18.52 -9.97
CA HIS A 74 3.42 19.57 -9.65
C HIS A 74 3.55 20.78 -10.57
N LEU A 75 2.59 20.93 -11.49
CA LEU A 75 2.25 22.20 -12.10
C LEU A 75 0.98 22.75 -11.43
N ASP A 76 1.11 23.56 -10.38
CA ASP A 76 0.04 24.50 -10.03
C ASP A 76 0.64 25.90 -10.01
N HIS A 77 0.67 26.49 -11.20
CA HIS A 77 1.32 27.78 -11.48
C HIS A 77 0.57 29.00 -10.91
N GLY A 78 -0.44 28.79 -10.05
CA GLY A 78 -1.30 29.84 -9.51
C GLY A 78 -0.95 30.31 -8.11
N ASP A 79 -0.05 29.63 -7.39
CA ASP A 79 0.28 29.94 -6.00
C ASP A 79 1.62 30.68 -5.90
N GLU A 80 1.58 31.94 -5.49
CA GLU A 80 2.75 32.81 -5.35
C GLU A 80 3.81 32.23 -4.39
N ARG A 81 3.43 31.34 -3.46
CA ARG A 81 4.37 30.71 -2.52
C ARG A 81 5.43 29.87 -3.21
N TYR A 82 5.19 29.40 -4.44
CA TYR A 82 6.21 28.71 -5.23
C TYR A 82 7.31 29.64 -5.77
N SER A 83 7.23 30.95 -5.53
CA SER A 83 8.39 31.83 -5.72
C SER A 83 9.49 31.57 -4.67
N ASP A 84 9.16 30.89 -3.57
CA ASP A 84 10.11 30.46 -2.55
C ASP A 84 10.56 29.00 -2.83
N LEU A 85 11.86 28.84 -3.07
CA LEU A 85 12.48 27.54 -3.32
C LEU A 85 12.33 26.57 -2.13
N HIS A 86 12.42 27.06 -0.89
CA HIS A 86 12.25 26.23 0.30
C HIS A 86 10.82 25.73 0.41
N PHE A 87 9.83 26.59 0.12
CA PHE A 87 8.43 26.19 0.11
C PHE A 87 8.18 25.12 -0.95
N ALA A 88 8.66 25.33 -2.18
CA ALA A 88 8.49 24.39 -3.29
C ALA A 88 9.08 23.01 -2.97
N ILE A 89 10.27 22.96 -2.37
CA ILE A 89 10.90 21.70 -1.96
C ILE A 89 10.10 21.02 -0.84
N ASN A 90 9.80 21.73 0.25
CA ASN A 90 9.08 21.16 1.39
C ASN A 90 7.72 20.59 0.98
N ASP A 91 6.98 21.31 0.14
CA ASP A 91 5.67 20.85 -0.32
C ASP A 91 5.78 19.64 -1.27
N ALA A 92 6.78 19.61 -2.16
CA ALA A 92 7.06 18.45 -3.00
C ALA A 92 7.39 17.20 -2.17
N PHE A 93 8.26 17.32 -1.16
CA PHE A 93 8.59 16.21 -0.27
C PHE A 93 7.41 15.77 0.61
N LYS A 94 6.59 16.71 1.09
CA LYS A 94 5.35 16.41 1.81
C LYS A 94 4.38 15.59 0.95
N ARG A 95 4.24 15.93 -0.33
CA ARG A 95 3.44 15.16 -1.30
C ARG A 95 4.05 13.79 -1.59
N ALA A 96 5.36 13.73 -1.82
CA ALA A 96 6.08 12.47 -2.04
C ALA A 96 5.86 11.51 -0.87
N ARG A 97 5.99 12.00 0.37
CA ARG A 97 5.72 11.22 1.57
C ARG A 97 4.28 10.70 1.63
N ARG A 98 3.30 11.54 1.29
CA ARG A 98 1.88 11.12 1.28
C ARG A 98 1.64 10.02 0.24
N GLN A 99 2.10 10.23 -0.99
CA GLN A 99 1.94 9.23 -2.05
C GLN A 99 2.65 7.92 -1.70
N LEU A 100 3.88 7.98 -1.17
CA LEU A 100 4.60 6.82 -0.68
C LEU A 100 3.84 6.08 0.44
N GLN A 101 3.25 6.81 1.39
CA GLN A 101 2.44 6.21 2.45
C GLN A 101 1.19 5.53 1.90
N ASP A 102 0.49 6.16 0.96
CA ASP A 102 -0.67 5.56 0.29
C ASP A 102 -0.26 4.27 -0.45
N GLU A 103 0.88 4.28 -1.13
CA GLU A 103 1.43 3.11 -1.82
C GLU A 103 1.94 2.02 -0.85
N ALA A 104 2.47 2.38 0.31
CA ALA A 104 2.85 1.44 1.37
C ALA A 104 1.62 0.84 2.07
N HIS A 105 0.56 1.62 2.27
CA HIS A 105 -0.73 1.13 2.73
C HIS A 105 -1.36 0.17 1.72
N LYS A 106 -1.24 0.44 0.41
CA LYS A 106 -1.61 -0.54 -0.63
C LYS A 106 -0.76 -1.80 -0.54
N LEU A 107 0.56 -1.72 -0.32
CA LEU A 107 1.40 -2.92 -0.13
C LEU A 107 1.02 -3.73 1.13
N GLN A 108 0.71 -3.07 2.24
CA GLN A 108 0.21 -3.75 3.44
C GLN A 108 -1.22 -4.29 3.24
N GLY A 109 -2.04 -3.65 2.40
CA GLY A 109 -3.36 -4.12 2.00
C GLY A 109 -3.33 -5.26 0.98
N GLU A 110 -2.34 -5.27 0.08
CA GLU A 110 -2.13 -6.24 -1.00
C GLU A 110 -1.27 -7.43 -0.58
N THR A 111 -0.50 -7.32 0.51
CA THR A 111 0.05 -8.51 1.21
C THR A 111 -1.03 -9.17 2.07
N LYS A 112 -2.25 -9.27 1.55
CA LYS A 112 -3.04 -10.47 1.75
C LYS A 112 -2.62 -11.37 0.60
N TYR A 113 -1.67 -12.26 0.87
CA TYR A 113 -1.39 -13.41 0.02
C TYR A 113 -2.73 -14.03 -0.39
N HIS A 114 -3.20 -13.71 -1.58
CA HIS A 114 -4.25 -14.45 -2.24
C HIS A 114 -3.55 -15.64 -2.91
N GLU A 115 -3.07 -16.60 -2.10
CA GLU A 115 -3.25 -17.97 -2.55
C GLU A 115 -4.76 -18.12 -2.82
N PRO A 116 -5.18 -18.77 -3.93
CA PRO A 116 -6.58 -19.00 -4.20
C PRO A 116 -7.17 -19.64 -2.95
N GLN A 117 -7.98 -18.88 -2.19
CA GLN A 117 -8.48 -19.34 -0.90
C GLN A 117 -9.19 -20.67 -1.15
N PRO A 118 -8.72 -21.77 -0.53
CA PRO A 118 -9.37 -23.05 -0.65
C PRO A 118 -10.87 -22.89 -0.50
N ILE A 119 -11.62 -23.41 -1.47
CA ILE A 119 -13.06 -23.42 -1.42
C ILE A 119 -13.48 -24.79 -0.89
N GLY A 120 -14.37 -24.76 0.08
CA GLY A 120 -14.97 -25.96 0.66
C GLY A 120 -16.45 -25.78 0.86
N THR A 121 -17.06 -26.80 1.43
CA THR A 121 -18.48 -26.78 1.82
C THR A 121 -18.58 -27.08 3.29
N VAL A 122 -19.44 -26.37 4.03
CA VAL A 122 -19.70 -26.71 5.44
C VAL A 122 -20.28 -28.13 5.48
N ALA A 123 -19.54 -29.05 6.10
CA ALA A 123 -19.94 -30.45 6.24
C ALA A 123 -20.90 -30.63 7.43
N ARG A 124 -20.59 -29.94 8.53
CA ARG A 124 -21.34 -29.99 9.80
C ARG A 124 -21.04 -28.73 10.61
N ILE A 125 -22.02 -28.29 11.37
CA ILE A 125 -21.93 -27.12 12.23
C ILE A 125 -22.69 -27.38 13.53
N ASP A 126 -22.14 -26.93 14.63
CA ASP A 126 -22.76 -26.95 15.95
C ASP A 126 -22.86 -25.51 16.45
N HIS A 127 -24.07 -24.95 16.36
CA HIS A 127 -24.33 -23.59 16.81
C HIS A 127 -24.27 -23.46 18.33
N ALA A 128 -24.55 -24.52 19.09
CA ALA A 128 -24.46 -24.49 20.54
C ALA A 128 -23.01 -24.61 21.02
N GLY A 129 -22.19 -25.35 20.26
CA GLY A 129 -20.77 -25.53 20.47
C GLY A 129 -19.87 -24.44 19.89
N ASP A 130 -20.41 -23.49 19.11
CA ASP A 130 -19.68 -22.40 18.44
C ASP A 130 -18.60 -22.88 17.44
N PHE A 131 -18.74 -24.07 16.84
CA PHE A 131 -17.78 -24.61 15.87
C PHE A 131 -18.42 -25.33 14.69
N GLY A 132 -17.63 -25.59 13.65
CA GLY A 132 -18.02 -26.41 12.51
C GLY A 132 -16.83 -27.05 11.79
N PHE A 133 -17.14 -27.81 10.75
CA PHE A 133 -16.16 -28.46 9.90
C PHE A 133 -16.46 -28.18 8.43
N ILE A 134 -15.41 -27.87 7.66
CA ILE A 134 -15.45 -27.63 6.23
C ILE A 134 -14.91 -28.87 5.53
N ALA A 135 -15.69 -29.44 4.61
CA ALA A 135 -15.19 -30.41 3.66
C ALA A 135 -14.36 -29.69 2.58
N ALA A 136 -13.05 -29.92 2.61
CA ALA A 136 -12.09 -29.45 1.62
C ALA A 136 -11.91 -30.50 0.49
N SER A 137 -11.15 -30.13 -0.54
CA SER A 137 -10.76 -31.05 -1.62
C SER A 137 -10.06 -32.29 -1.06
N TYR A 138 -10.28 -33.45 -1.69
CA TYR A 138 -9.70 -34.75 -1.30
C TYR A 138 -10.17 -35.33 0.05
N GLY A 139 -11.36 -34.95 0.53
CA GLY A 139 -12.00 -35.61 1.68
C GLY A 139 -11.41 -35.23 3.05
N ARG A 140 -10.61 -34.16 3.11
CA ARG A 140 -10.14 -33.56 4.37
C ARG A 140 -11.23 -32.71 4.98
N GLU A 141 -11.44 -32.83 6.29
CA GLU A 141 -12.29 -31.95 7.07
C GLU A 141 -11.43 -30.95 7.85
N ILE A 142 -11.75 -29.66 7.71
CA ILE A 142 -11.05 -28.56 8.37
C ILE A 142 -11.94 -27.98 9.44
N TYR A 143 -11.48 -28.00 10.69
CA TYR A 143 -12.20 -27.43 11.82
C TYR A 143 -12.22 -25.90 11.74
N PHE A 144 -13.33 -25.26 12.12
CA PHE A 144 -13.39 -23.80 12.30
C PHE A 144 -14.25 -23.42 13.50
N HIS A 145 -13.94 -22.28 14.12
CA HIS A 145 -14.71 -21.72 15.22
C HIS A 145 -15.55 -20.54 14.73
N ARG A 146 -16.59 -20.13 15.46
CA ARG A 146 -17.40 -18.94 15.14
C ARG A 146 -16.56 -17.68 14.90
N ASN A 147 -15.46 -17.53 15.64
CA ASN A 147 -14.56 -16.38 15.55
C ASN A 147 -13.76 -16.35 14.24
N SER A 148 -13.68 -17.48 13.55
CA SER A 148 -13.05 -17.56 12.23
C SER A 148 -13.99 -17.10 11.11
N VAL A 149 -15.30 -16.98 11.35
CA VAL A 149 -16.26 -16.55 10.31
C VAL A 149 -16.22 -15.04 10.13
N VAL A 150 -16.00 -14.60 8.89
CA VAL A 150 -15.94 -13.17 8.53
C VAL A 150 -16.85 -12.88 7.34
N ALA A 151 -17.34 -11.64 7.25
CA ALA A 151 -18.22 -11.15 6.19
C ALA A 151 -19.61 -11.84 6.10
N GLY A 152 -20.05 -12.51 7.17
CA GLY A 152 -21.38 -13.09 7.36
C GLY A 152 -21.60 -13.48 8.83
N SER A 153 -22.78 -14.00 9.17
CA SER A 153 -23.03 -14.55 10.52
C SER A 153 -22.69 -16.05 10.57
N PHE A 154 -22.08 -16.50 11.66
CA PHE A 154 -21.91 -17.93 11.94
C PHE A 154 -23.28 -18.64 12.05
N ASP A 155 -24.30 -17.93 12.53
CA ASP A 155 -25.66 -18.46 12.67
C ASP A 155 -26.37 -18.71 11.34
N ASP A 156 -25.89 -18.08 10.25
CA ASP A 156 -26.46 -18.26 8.90
C ASP A 156 -25.81 -19.43 8.15
N LEU A 157 -24.77 -20.05 8.72
CA LEU A 157 -24.07 -21.16 8.08
C LEU A 157 -24.82 -22.46 8.29
N GLU A 158 -25.24 -23.07 7.19
CA GLU A 158 -25.85 -24.40 7.19
C GLU A 158 -24.92 -25.42 6.52
N PRO A 159 -25.03 -26.73 6.86
CA PRO A 159 -24.41 -27.78 6.06
C PRO A 159 -24.78 -27.63 4.58
N GLY A 160 -23.78 -27.71 3.69
CA GLY A 160 -23.95 -27.44 2.26
C GLY A 160 -23.60 -26.00 1.83
N THR A 161 -23.35 -25.09 2.76
CA THR A 161 -22.92 -23.72 2.43
C THR A 161 -21.52 -23.72 1.86
N ARG A 162 -21.33 -23.11 0.69
CA ARG A 162 -20.01 -22.91 0.09
C ARG A 162 -19.28 -21.80 0.83
N VAL A 163 -18.04 -22.06 1.20
CA VAL A 163 -17.20 -21.12 1.91
C VAL A 163 -15.80 -21.08 1.29
N SER A 164 -15.16 -19.91 1.29
CA SER A 164 -13.72 -19.84 1.14
C SER A 164 -13.08 -19.78 2.52
N PHE A 165 -11.93 -20.41 2.69
CA PHE A 165 -11.28 -20.46 3.99
C PHE A 165 -9.75 -20.35 3.88
N VAL A 166 -9.09 -20.07 4.99
CA VAL A 166 -7.64 -20.05 5.12
C VAL A 166 -7.23 -21.10 6.14
N GLU A 167 -6.45 -22.10 5.71
CA GLU A 167 -5.91 -23.15 6.59
C GLU A 167 -4.74 -22.59 7.43
N GLU A 168 -4.71 -22.95 8.70
CA GLU A 168 -3.64 -22.68 9.65
C GLU A 168 -3.36 -23.94 10.48
N ARG A 169 -2.09 -24.20 10.81
CA ARG A 169 -1.73 -25.32 11.70
C ARG A 169 -2.16 -25.01 13.14
N GLY A 170 -3.22 -25.67 13.60
CA GLY A 170 -3.67 -25.61 14.98
C GLY A 170 -2.99 -26.64 15.89
N ILE A 171 -3.18 -26.48 17.21
CA ILE A 171 -2.62 -27.37 18.23
C ILE A 171 -3.12 -28.82 18.09
N LYS A 172 -4.33 -29.02 17.55
CA LYS A 172 -4.99 -30.33 17.38
C LYS A 172 -5.08 -30.80 15.92
N GLY A 173 -4.45 -30.09 14.98
CA GLY A 173 -4.55 -30.35 13.54
C GLY A 173 -4.88 -29.08 12.75
N ASP A 174 -4.96 -29.22 11.42
CA ASP A 174 -5.26 -28.12 10.51
C ASP A 174 -6.66 -27.54 10.80
N GLN A 175 -6.72 -26.23 10.99
CA GLN A 175 -7.95 -25.48 11.27
C GLN A 175 -8.09 -24.30 10.32
N ALA A 176 -9.30 -23.78 10.15
CA ALA A 176 -9.53 -22.56 9.40
C ALA A 176 -9.40 -21.35 10.34
N SER A 177 -8.46 -20.47 10.03
CA SER A 177 -8.28 -19.19 10.71
C SER A 177 -9.23 -18.12 10.19
N THR A 178 -9.73 -18.28 8.96
CA THR A 178 -10.73 -17.41 8.34
C THR A 178 -11.68 -18.25 7.50
N VAL A 179 -12.97 -17.98 7.59
CA VAL A 179 -14.06 -18.61 6.84
C VAL A 179 -14.98 -17.53 6.31
N LYS A 180 -15.24 -17.53 5.00
CA LYS A 180 -16.10 -16.56 4.33
C LYS A 180 -17.21 -17.28 3.59
N PRO A 181 -18.49 -17.00 3.89
CA PRO A 181 -19.60 -17.49 3.09
C PRO A 181 -19.48 -16.96 1.65
N LEU A 182 -19.43 -17.86 0.68
CA LEU A 182 -19.55 -17.51 -0.73
C LEU A 182 -21.04 -17.50 -1.03
N GLY A 183 -21.65 -16.31 -0.96
CA GLY A 183 -23.08 -16.12 -1.09
C GLY A 183 -23.67 -16.84 -2.30
N LYS A 184 -24.93 -17.26 -2.18
CA LYS A 184 -25.74 -17.76 -3.30
C LYS A 184 -26.07 -16.59 -4.25
N HIS A 185 -25.10 -16.10 -5.02
CA HIS A 185 -25.42 -15.42 -6.28
C HIS A 185 -25.92 -16.49 -7.25
N ALA A 186 -27.19 -16.87 -7.07
CA ALA A 186 -27.95 -17.50 -8.12
C ALA A 186 -28.03 -16.51 -9.27
N LEU A 187 -27.57 -16.95 -10.45
CA LEU A 187 -27.96 -16.38 -11.72
C LEU A 187 -29.46 -16.10 -11.70
N ARG A 188 -29.85 -14.84 -11.94
CA ARG A 188 -31.12 -14.53 -12.56
C ARG A 188 -31.05 -13.21 -13.30
#